data_AF-A0A8C0H749-F1
#
_entry.id   AF-A0A8C0H749-F1
#
_cell.length_a   1.000
_cell.length_b   1.000
_cell.length_c   1.000
_cell.angle_alpha   90.00
_cell.angle_beta   90.00
_cell.angle_gamma   90.00
#
_symmetry.space_group_name_H-M   'P 1'
#
loop_
_entity.id
_entity.type
_entity.pdbx_description
1 polymer ?
#
loop_
_entity_poly.entity_id
_entity_poly.type
_entity_poly.pdbx_seq_one_letter_code
_entity_poly.pdbx_strand_id
1 'polypeptide(L)'
;MATAQLSHTGQKHKTSKESVLFPRKIATDKQSMVLMKRLLAISVSCITYLRGLFPESSYGTCYLDDLCLKILREDKNCLGSLQIVKW
;
A
#
# COMPACT_ATOMS: atom_id res chain seq x y z
N MET A 1 23.62 -33.75 -22.49
CA MET A 1 23.41 -32.76 -23.57
C MET A 1 21.91 -32.44 -23.60
N ALA A 2 21.48 -31.50 -22.74
CA ALA A 2 20.86 -30.22 -23.11
C ALA A 2 19.35 -30.27 -23.41
N THR A 3 18.52 -30.23 -22.36
CA THR A 3 17.10 -29.85 -22.43
C THR A 3 16.99 -28.34 -22.22
N ALA A 4 16.84 -27.57 -23.29
CA ALA A 4 16.56 -26.15 -23.20
C ALA A 4 15.07 -25.95 -22.86
N GLN A 5 14.79 -25.54 -21.62
CA GLN A 5 13.47 -25.12 -21.17
C GLN A 5 13.29 -23.62 -21.45
N LEU A 6 12.18 -23.29 -22.12
CA LEU A 6 11.65 -21.93 -22.22
C LEU A 6 11.36 -21.35 -20.84
N SER A 7 11.71 -20.09 -20.62
CA SER A 7 10.84 -19.19 -19.84
C SER A 7 11.16 -17.74 -20.19
N HIS A 8 10.26 -17.17 -20.99
CA HIS A 8 10.05 -15.74 -21.03
C HIS A 8 9.63 -15.27 -19.63
N THR A 9 10.36 -14.35 -19.03
CA THR A 9 9.74 -13.35 -18.15
C THR A 9 10.33 -12.00 -18.49
N GLY A 10 9.59 -11.26 -19.33
CA GLY A 10 9.89 -9.88 -19.63
C GLY A 10 10.09 -9.09 -18.34
N GLN A 11 11.14 -8.27 -18.33
CA GLN A 11 11.30 -7.19 -17.35
C GLN A 11 10.12 -6.24 -17.51
N LYS A 12 8.99 -6.55 -16.84
CA LYS A 12 7.97 -5.57 -16.56
C LYS A 12 8.59 -4.63 -15.54
N HIS A 13 9.13 -3.51 -16.00
CA HIS A 13 9.20 -2.29 -15.22
C HIS A 13 7.81 -2.06 -14.61
N LYS A 14 7.60 -2.58 -13.40
CA LYS A 14 6.47 -2.19 -12.57
C LYS A 14 6.73 -0.74 -12.24
N THR A 15 6.03 0.14 -12.92
CA THR A 15 5.97 1.57 -12.62
C THR A 15 5.72 1.69 -11.12
N SER A 16 6.79 1.99 -10.38
CA SER A 16 6.80 1.83 -8.93
C SER A 16 5.73 2.73 -8.34
N LYS A 17 4.67 2.11 -7.79
CA LYS A 17 3.59 2.79 -7.06
C LYS A 17 4.10 3.48 -5.79
N GLU A 18 5.38 3.30 -5.47
CA GLU A 18 6.13 4.01 -4.45
C GLU A 18 5.97 5.52 -4.53
N SER A 19 5.98 6.13 -5.73
CA SER A 19 5.77 7.59 -5.84
C SER A 19 4.38 8.06 -5.44
N VAL A 20 3.40 7.16 -5.36
CA VAL A 20 2.04 7.47 -4.94
C VAL A 20 1.91 7.35 -3.41
N LEU A 21 2.69 6.48 -2.78
CA LEU A 21 2.68 6.27 -1.33
C LEU A 21 3.64 7.18 -0.58
N PHE A 22 4.81 7.46 -1.15
CA PHE A 22 5.82 8.28 -0.51
C PHE A 22 6.44 9.25 -1.53
N PRO A 23 6.57 10.54 -1.20
CA PRO A 23 7.24 11.48 -2.07
C PRO A 23 8.72 11.11 -2.22
N ARG A 24 9.20 11.05 -3.47
CA ARG A 24 10.58 10.66 -3.80
C ARG A 24 11.66 11.61 -3.26
N LYS A 25 11.28 12.83 -2.90
CA LYS A 25 12.17 13.85 -2.32
C LYS A 25 11.45 14.60 -1.21
N ILE A 26 12.04 14.60 -0.03
CA ILE A 26 11.55 15.38 1.12
C ILE A 26 12.49 16.56 1.29
N ALA A 27 12.12 17.69 0.68
CA ALA A 27 12.92 18.92 0.74
C ALA A 27 12.20 20.06 1.48
N THR A 28 10.90 19.88 1.75
CA THR A 28 10.06 20.93 2.35
C THR A 28 9.22 20.36 3.49
N ASP A 29 8.92 21.21 4.46
CA ASP A 29 8.10 20.87 5.63
C ASP A 29 6.73 20.26 5.24
N LYS A 30 6.11 20.82 4.19
CA LYS A 30 4.85 20.29 3.62
C LYS A 30 4.97 18.84 3.16
N GLN A 31 6.11 18.45 2.56
CA GLN A 31 6.36 17.08 2.11
C GLN A 31 6.56 16.15 3.31
N SER A 32 7.26 16.60 4.35
CA SER A 32 7.43 15.86 5.60
C SER A 32 6.08 15.59 6.27
N MET A 33 5.20 16.59 6.34
CA MET A 33 3.85 16.42 6.88
C MET A 33 3.04 15.38 6.07
N VAL A 34 3.08 15.46 4.73
CA VAL A 34 2.39 14.50 3.87
C VAL A 34 2.95 13.08 4.06
N LEU A 35 4.28 12.93 4.19
CA LEU A 35 4.90 11.66 4.48
C LEU A 35 4.37 11.06 5.79
N MET A 36 4.39 11.84 6.86
CA MET A 36 3.94 11.37 8.18
C MET A 36 2.48 10.96 8.18
N LYS A 37 1.60 11.74 7.54
CA LYS A 37 0.18 11.38 7.38
C LYS A 37 0.00 10.04 6.66
N ARG A 38 0.76 9.82 5.58
CA ARG A 38 0.69 8.57 4.81
C ARG A 38 1.25 7.39 5.59
N LEU A 39 2.36 7.58 6.30
CA LEU A 39 2.96 6.54 7.14
C LEU A 39 2.01 6.12 8.27
N LEU A 40 1.34 7.09 8.90
CA LEU A 40 0.35 6.84 9.93
C LEU A 40 -0.83 6.02 9.38
N ALA A 41 -1.37 6.41 8.22
CA ALA A 41 -2.46 5.67 7.57
C ALA A 41 -2.09 4.22 7.24
N ILE A 42 -0.86 3.99 6.75
CA ILE A 42 -0.34 2.64 6.47
C ILE A 42 -0.19 1.84 7.77
N SER A 43 0.36 2.45 8.81
CA SER A 43 0.58 1.80 10.11
C SER A 43 -0.73 1.37 10.75
N VAL A 44 -1.71 2.28 10.79
CA VAL A 44 -3.06 1.98 11.29
C VAL A 44 -3.70 0.87 10.47
N SER A 45 -3.62 0.93 9.13
CA SER A 45 -4.16 -0.13 8.26
C SER A 45 -3.51 -1.50 8.52
N CYS A 46 -2.20 -1.52 8.77
CA CYS A 46 -1.48 -2.75 9.08
C CYS A 46 -1.93 -3.33 10.44
N ILE A 47 -2.06 -2.48 11.47
CA ILE A 47 -2.57 -2.89 12.78
C ILE A 47 -4.00 -3.43 12.66
N THR A 48 -4.88 -2.72 11.96
CA THR A 48 -6.29 -3.13 11.83
C THR A 48 -6.44 -4.42 11.02
N TYR A 49 -5.57 -4.65 10.04
CA TYR A 49 -5.55 -5.88 9.26
C TYR A 49 -5.06 -7.07 10.10
N LEU A 50 -3.92 -6.92 10.78
CA LEU A 50 -3.35 -7.97 11.64
C LEU A 50 -4.28 -8.33 12.80
N ARG A 51 -5.04 -7.35 13.31
CA ARG A 51 -6.03 -7.55 14.38
C ARG A 51 -7.38 -8.05 13.88
N GLY A 52 -7.60 -8.12 12.56
CA GLY A 52 -8.88 -8.54 11.99
C GLY A 52 -10.06 -7.64 12.34
N LEU A 53 -9.82 -6.34 12.56
CA LEU A 53 -10.86 -5.37 12.96
C LEU A 53 -11.88 -5.11 11.84
N PHE A 54 -11.46 -5.28 10.59
CA PHE A 54 -12.29 -5.07 9.40
C PHE A 54 -12.18 -6.28 8.47
N PRO A 55 -13.22 -6.55 7.66
CA PRO A 55 -13.17 -7.63 6.68
C PRO A 55 -12.11 -7.36 5.61
N GLU A 56 -11.58 -8.42 5.00
CA GLU A 56 -10.54 -8.29 3.98
C GLU A 56 -11.00 -7.47 2.75
N SER A 57 -12.32 -7.43 2.48
CA SER A 57 -12.92 -6.62 1.41
C SER A 57 -12.66 -5.12 1.57
N SER A 58 -12.50 -4.65 2.82
CA SER A 58 -12.24 -3.23 3.12
C SER A 58 -10.77 -2.86 2.98
N TYR A 59 -9.88 -3.80 2.63
CA TYR A 59 -8.46 -3.53 2.40
C TYR A 59 -8.08 -3.63 0.93
N GLY A 60 -7.36 -2.62 0.45
CA GLY A 60 -6.63 -2.65 -0.80
C GLY A 60 -5.23 -3.20 -0.63
N THR A 61 -4.82 -4.08 -1.53
CA THR A 61 -3.41 -4.46 -1.64
C THR A 61 -2.61 -3.40 -2.41
N CYS A 62 -1.57 -2.87 -1.78
CA CYS A 62 -0.56 -2.04 -2.40
C CYS A 62 0.81 -2.72 -2.26
N TYR A 63 1.60 -2.70 -3.32
CA TYR A 63 2.95 -3.27 -3.30
C TYR A 63 3.95 -2.12 -3.28
N LEU A 64 4.83 -2.13 -2.28
CA LEU A 64 5.95 -1.21 -2.15
C LEU A 64 7.22 -2.05 -2.27
N ASP A 65 7.88 -1.96 -3.42
CA ASP A 65 9.02 -2.82 -3.75
C ASP A 65 8.61 -4.31 -3.62
N ASP A 66 9.15 -5.05 -2.65
CA ASP A 66 8.77 -6.43 -2.33
C ASP A 66 7.77 -6.57 -1.15
N LEU A 67 7.37 -5.47 -0.51
CA LEU A 67 6.45 -5.50 0.64
C LEU A 67 4.98 -5.39 0.21
N CYS A 68 4.17 -6.36 0.65
CA CYS A 68 2.71 -6.36 0.44
C CYS A 68 2.02 -5.59 1.59
N LEU A 69 1.53 -4.39 1.29
CA LEU A 69 0.81 -3.54 2.24
C LEU A 69 -0.71 -3.67 2.04
N LYS A 70 -1.43 -3.90 3.13
CA LYS A 70 -2.90 -3.84 3.17
C LYS A 70 -3.30 -2.45 3.66
N ILE A 71 -3.83 -1.63 2.76
CA ILE A 71 -4.26 -0.26 3.05
C ILE A 71 -5.78 -0.26 3.15
N LEU A 72 -6.31 0.25 4.26
CA LEU A 72 -7.74 0.38 4.45
C LEU A 72 -8.32 1.33 3.39
N ARG A 73 -9.37 0.89 2.70
CA ARG A 73 -10.13 1.71 1.75
C ARG A 73 -11.47 2.10 2.36
N GLU A 74 -12.02 3.17 1.81
CA GLU A 74 -13.41 3.53 2.08
C GLU A 74 -14.33 2.44 1.52
N ASP A 75 -14.93 1.66 2.41
CA ASP A 75 -15.91 0.63 2.09
C ASP A 75 -17.28 1.04 2.61
N LYS A 76 -18.28 1.07 1.71
CA LYS A 76 -19.67 1.42 2.05
C LYS A 76 -20.32 0.38 2.97
N ASN A 77 -19.82 -0.85 2.98
CA ASN A 77 -20.31 -1.93 3.84
C ASN A 77 -19.69 -1.91 5.23
N CYS A 78 -18.64 -1.12 5.47
CA CYS A 78 -18.00 -1.01 6.77
C CYS A 78 -17.81 0.45 7.18
N LEU A 79 -18.83 0.99 7.86
CA LEU A 79 -18.83 2.38 8.35
C LEU A 79 -17.63 2.70 9.27
N GLY A 80 -17.13 1.71 10.01
CA GLY A 80 -15.93 1.88 10.85
C GLY A 80 -14.66 2.13 10.04
N SER A 81 -14.52 1.51 8.86
CA SER A 81 -13.39 1.76 7.96
C SER A 81 -13.41 3.18 7.41
N LEU A 82 -14.61 3.69 7.11
CA LEU A 82 -14.84 5.02 6.54
C LEU A 82 -14.45 6.14 7.52
N GLN A 83 -14.70 5.96 8.82
CA GLN A 83 -14.27 6.93 9.85
C GLN A 83 -12.75 6.99 10.00
N ILE A 84 -12.05 5.87 9.87
CA ILE A 84 -10.58 5.82 10.00
C ILE A 84 -9.87 6.37 8.75
N VAL A 85 -10.50 6.29 7.57
CA VAL A 85 -9.93 6.82 6.33
C VAL A 85 -10.15 8.33 6.18
N LYS A 86 -11.11 8.93 6.91
CA LYS A 86 -11.41 10.38 6.91
C LYS A 86 -10.59 11.18 7.95
N TRP A 87 -9.30 11.36 7.70
CA TRP A 87 -8.40 12.20 8.52
C TRP A 87 -7.90 13.45 7.80
#